data_AF-A0A7X8DHJ1-F1
#
_entry.id   AF-A0A7X8DHJ1-F1
#
_cell.length_a   1.000
_cell.length_b   1.000
_cell.length_c   1.000
_cell.angle_alpha   90.00
_cell.angle_beta   90.00
_cell.angle_gamma   90.00
#
_symmetry.space_group_name_H-M   'P 1'
#
loop_
_entity.id
_entity.type
_entity.pdbx_description
1 polymer ?
#
loop_
_entity_poly.entity_id
_entity_poly.type
_entity_poly.pdbx_seq_one_letter_code
_entity_poly.pdbx_strand_id
1 'polypeptide(L)'
;MEKIHRRHGFKWVHPVHEILEYDGVKGEERILLLEGIVLHHYPDLTKSRENYLPLLELSVSENPDNDRAMFWLGREYVYRGEYDLGIEILTRHLALPSARWEEERSASMRLIAQCYEAKGNKNKARAWLFRALGECPDVREPYLGLVRFGYREGNWPLVYAMADKGLSIVHRTDSYLVEPESWGFALYDYAALAAYRLGLYEKAGHYALKAFQLNPADKRLKLNLELISQRCIEHFNKGW
;
A
#
# COMPACT_ATOMS: atom_id res chain seq x y z
N MET A 1 -8.58 -16.73 1.51
CA MET A 1 -7.69 -17.90 1.48
C MET A 1 -8.29 -18.94 2.39
N GLU A 2 -8.67 -20.05 1.77
CA GLU A 2 -9.45 -21.15 2.30
C GLU A 2 -8.49 -22.05 3.08
N LYS A 3 -8.51 -21.94 4.41
CA LYS A 3 -7.54 -22.65 5.28
C LYS A 3 -8.08 -23.95 5.85
N ILE A 4 -9.38 -24.18 5.75
CA ILE A 4 -10.07 -25.39 6.18
C ILE A 4 -10.88 -25.87 4.99
N HIS A 5 -10.62 -27.10 4.55
CA HIS A 5 -11.28 -27.71 3.41
C HIS A 5 -11.61 -29.17 3.72
N ARG A 6 -12.53 -29.77 2.95
CA ARG A 6 -12.80 -31.21 3.03
C ARG A 6 -11.56 -32.00 2.63
N ARG A 7 -11.40 -33.20 3.22
CA ARG A 7 -10.22 -34.07 3.01
C ARG A 7 -9.93 -34.44 1.55
N HIS A 8 -10.94 -34.53 0.70
CA HIS A 8 -10.80 -35.03 -0.68
C HIS A 8 -11.33 -34.04 -1.71
N GLY A 9 -10.89 -34.19 -2.96
CA GLY A 9 -11.33 -33.45 -4.13
C GLY A 9 -10.88 -32.00 -4.18
N PHE A 10 -9.63 -31.80 -3.78
CA PHE A 10 -8.83 -30.61 -4.01
C PHE A 10 -7.45 -31.04 -4.48
N LYS A 11 -6.81 -30.19 -5.27
CA LYS A 11 -5.41 -30.33 -5.67
C LYS A 11 -4.65 -29.03 -5.38
N TRP A 12 -3.38 -29.16 -5.02
CA TRP A 12 -2.50 -27.99 -4.94
C TRP A 12 -2.14 -27.51 -6.33
N VAL A 13 -2.20 -26.21 -6.54
CA VAL A 13 -1.78 -25.56 -7.78
C VAL A 13 -0.82 -24.41 -7.48
N HIS A 14 -0.03 -24.05 -8.50
CA HIS A 14 1.11 -23.11 -8.48
C HIS A 14 2.36 -23.67 -7.77
N PRO A 15 3.56 -23.35 -8.28
CA PRO A 15 4.83 -23.73 -7.64
C PRO A 15 5.18 -22.87 -6.41
N VAL A 16 4.49 -21.74 -6.23
CA VAL A 16 4.61 -20.82 -5.08
C VAL A 16 3.29 -20.07 -4.90
N HIS A 17 3.01 -19.63 -3.67
CA HIS A 17 1.68 -19.15 -3.27
C HIS A 17 0.60 -20.19 -3.58
N GLU A 18 0.91 -21.44 -3.25
CA GLU A 18 0.07 -22.57 -3.54
C GLU A 18 -1.34 -22.34 -2.99
N ILE A 19 -2.34 -22.65 -3.81
CA ILE A 19 -3.74 -22.64 -3.40
C ILE A 19 -4.34 -24.02 -3.66
N LEU A 20 -5.42 -24.32 -2.95
CA LEU A 20 -6.20 -25.51 -3.17
C LEU A 20 -7.28 -25.20 -4.22
N GLU A 21 -7.22 -25.89 -5.35
CA GLU A 21 -8.24 -25.82 -6.39
C GLU A 21 -9.19 -27.01 -6.26
N TYR A 22 -10.49 -26.72 -6.22
CA TYR A 22 -11.55 -27.73 -6.18
C TYR A 22 -11.58 -28.54 -7.48
N ASP A 23 -11.70 -29.87 -7.38
CA ASP A 23 -11.63 -30.76 -8.55
C ASP A 23 -12.92 -30.84 -9.39
N GLY A 24 -14.02 -30.25 -8.91
CA GLY A 24 -15.32 -30.26 -9.61
C GLY A 24 -16.10 -31.58 -9.50
N VAL A 25 -15.56 -32.63 -8.89
CA VAL A 25 -16.09 -34.00 -9.02
C VAL A 25 -17.36 -34.23 -8.18
N LYS A 26 -17.52 -33.53 -7.06
CA LYS A 26 -18.60 -33.79 -6.08
C LYS A 26 -19.51 -32.56 -5.89
N GLY A 27 -20.11 -32.08 -6.98
CA GLY A 27 -21.05 -30.96 -6.97
C GLY A 27 -20.36 -29.63 -6.67
N GLU A 28 -21.16 -28.59 -6.39
CA GLU A 28 -20.66 -27.22 -6.17
C GLU A 28 -19.87 -27.08 -4.85
N GLU A 29 -18.79 -26.31 -4.90
CA GLU A 29 -18.05 -25.91 -3.71
C GLU A 29 -18.86 -24.88 -2.91
N ARG A 30 -18.92 -25.05 -1.59
CA ARG A 30 -19.48 -24.05 -0.67
C ARG A 30 -18.37 -23.46 0.17
N ILE A 31 -18.12 -22.17 -0.02
CA ILE A 31 -17.15 -21.40 0.76
C ILE A 31 -17.90 -20.67 1.87
N LEU A 32 -17.43 -20.82 3.12
CA LEU A 32 -17.99 -20.16 4.30
C LEU A 32 -16.91 -19.31 4.96
N LEU A 33 -17.23 -18.05 5.23
CA LEU A 33 -16.40 -17.19 6.08
C LEU A 33 -16.79 -17.43 7.54
N LEU A 34 -15.82 -17.84 8.36
CA LEU A 34 -16.02 -18.06 9.79
C LEU A 34 -15.38 -16.92 10.57
N GLU A 35 -16.22 -16.10 11.20
CA GLU A 35 -15.76 -15.06 12.13
C GLU A 35 -15.21 -15.70 13.42
N GLY A 36 -14.19 -15.08 14.00
CA GLY A 36 -13.60 -15.51 15.28
C GLY A 36 -12.53 -16.61 15.18
N ILE A 37 -12.25 -17.15 13.99
CA ILE A 37 -11.11 -18.04 13.77
C ILE A 37 -9.89 -17.22 13.35
N VAL A 38 -8.80 -17.33 14.10
CA VAL A 38 -7.53 -16.66 13.80
C VAL A 38 -6.46 -17.70 13.54
N LEU A 39 -5.74 -17.55 12.42
CA LEU A 39 -4.58 -18.36 12.08
C LEU A 39 -3.32 -17.54 12.28
N HIS A 40 -2.46 -17.98 13.20
CA HIS A 40 -1.14 -17.38 13.39
C HIS A 40 -0.09 -18.12 12.56
N HIS A 41 0.61 -17.40 11.69
CA HIS A 41 1.77 -17.92 10.95
C HIS A 41 3.06 -17.41 11.61
N TYR A 42 3.94 -18.34 12.00
CA TYR A 42 5.25 -18.05 12.55
C TYR A 42 6.32 -18.49 11.53
N PRO A 43 6.81 -17.57 10.68
CA PRO A 43 7.81 -17.92 9.68
C PRO A 43 9.14 -18.28 10.35
N ASP A 44 9.80 -19.31 9.81
CA ASP A 44 11.16 -19.65 10.21
C ASP A 44 12.15 -18.69 9.52
N LEU A 45 12.68 -17.75 10.30
CA LEU A 45 13.60 -16.72 9.81
C LEU A 45 14.98 -17.27 9.41
N THR A 46 15.28 -18.53 9.72
CA THR A 46 16.56 -19.16 9.36
C THR A 46 16.55 -19.79 7.97
N LYS A 47 15.38 -19.99 7.36
CA LYS A 47 15.25 -20.58 6.03
C LYS A 47 15.60 -19.57 4.94
N SER A 48 16.40 -20.01 3.98
CA SER A 48 16.72 -19.21 2.79
C SER A 48 15.47 -18.95 1.94
N ARG A 49 15.41 -17.76 1.36
CA ARG A 49 14.38 -17.33 0.40
C ARG A 49 14.88 -17.33 -1.05
N GLU A 50 16.04 -17.91 -1.32
CA GLU A 50 16.68 -17.89 -2.65
C GLU A 50 15.78 -18.45 -3.76
N ASN A 51 15.03 -19.52 -3.47
CA ASN A 51 14.14 -20.15 -4.45
C ASN A 51 12.85 -19.38 -4.74
N TYR A 52 12.54 -18.32 -3.99
CA TYR A 52 11.25 -17.62 -4.12
C TYR A 52 11.07 -16.94 -5.48
N LEU A 53 12.10 -16.25 -5.98
CA LEU A 53 12.04 -15.62 -7.30
C LEU A 53 11.97 -16.66 -8.44
N PRO A 54 12.87 -17.67 -8.50
CA PRO A 54 12.75 -18.73 -9.53
C PRO A 54 11.39 -19.43 -9.56
N LEU A 55 10.76 -19.65 -8.41
CA LEU A 55 9.43 -20.25 -8.36
C LEU A 55 8.33 -19.28 -8.85
N LEU A 56 8.46 -17.98 -8.62
CA LEU A 56 7.54 -16.98 -9.17
C LEU A 56 7.66 -16.89 -10.70
N GLU A 57 8.89 -16.90 -11.22
CA GLU A 57 9.16 -16.93 -12.66
C GLU A 57 8.57 -18.19 -13.29
N LEU A 58 8.75 -19.36 -12.66
CA LEU A 58 8.12 -20.61 -13.10
C LEU A 58 6.59 -20.51 -13.09
N SER A 59 5.99 -19.96 -12.03
CA SER A 59 4.54 -19.80 -11.90
C SER A 59 3.94 -18.99 -13.07
N VAL A 60 4.57 -17.87 -13.42
CA VAL A 60 4.14 -17.03 -14.55
C VAL A 60 4.46 -17.69 -15.90
N SER A 61 5.57 -18.42 -16.00
CA SER A 61 5.91 -19.17 -17.22
C SER A 61 4.90 -20.28 -17.52
N GLU A 62 4.42 -20.99 -16.51
CA GLU A 62 3.45 -22.08 -16.65
C GLU A 62 2.03 -21.56 -16.89
N ASN A 63 1.68 -20.40 -16.33
CA ASN A 63 0.37 -19.78 -16.50
C ASN A 63 0.49 -18.25 -16.63
N PRO A 64 0.76 -17.73 -17.84
CA PRO A 64 0.96 -16.30 -18.05
C PRO A 64 -0.33 -15.48 -17.91
N ASP A 65 -1.52 -16.08 -17.88
CA ASP A 65 -2.78 -15.35 -17.73
C ASP A 65 -3.23 -15.23 -16.26
N ASN A 66 -2.44 -15.77 -15.33
CA ASN A 66 -2.68 -15.65 -13.89
C ASN A 66 -2.26 -14.26 -13.39
N ASP A 67 -3.25 -13.40 -13.14
CA ASP A 67 -3.06 -12.04 -12.66
C ASP A 67 -2.31 -12.01 -11.32
N ARG A 68 -2.72 -12.85 -10.39
CA ARG A 68 -2.09 -12.90 -9.07
C ARG A 68 -0.61 -13.26 -9.16
N ALA A 69 -0.25 -14.29 -9.93
CA ALA A 69 1.13 -14.70 -10.13
C ALA A 69 1.97 -13.56 -10.75
N MET A 70 1.43 -12.87 -11.76
CA MET A 70 2.09 -11.70 -12.34
C MET A 70 2.32 -10.59 -11.31
N PHE A 71 1.32 -10.27 -10.48
CA PHE A 71 1.47 -9.28 -9.42
C PHE A 71 2.61 -9.63 -8.45
N TRP A 72 2.64 -10.87 -7.94
CA TRP A 72 3.68 -11.30 -7.00
C TRP A 72 5.08 -11.28 -7.63
N LEU A 73 5.21 -11.72 -8.88
CA LEU A 73 6.49 -11.67 -9.62
C LEU A 73 6.96 -10.23 -9.82
N GLY A 74 6.07 -9.37 -10.32
CA GLY A 74 6.39 -7.96 -10.56
C GLY A 74 6.84 -7.24 -9.30
N ARG A 75 6.15 -7.47 -8.17
CA ARG A 75 6.55 -6.91 -6.88
C ARG A 75 7.90 -7.42 -6.39
N GLU A 76 8.19 -8.71 -6.56
CA GLU A 76 9.48 -9.28 -6.16
C GLU A 76 10.63 -8.63 -6.95
N TYR A 77 10.46 -8.40 -8.26
CA TYR A 77 11.44 -7.64 -9.05
C TYR A 77 11.66 -6.22 -8.50
N VAL A 78 10.59 -5.50 -8.15
CA VAL A 78 10.71 -4.17 -7.53
C VAL A 78 11.52 -4.22 -6.23
N TYR A 79 11.24 -5.19 -5.36
CA TYR A 79 11.94 -5.33 -4.07
C TYR A 79 13.42 -5.73 -4.22
N ARG A 80 13.78 -6.38 -5.32
CA ARG A 80 15.17 -6.69 -5.68
C ARG A 80 15.90 -5.55 -6.41
N GLY A 81 15.20 -4.47 -6.75
CA GLY A 81 15.76 -3.35 -7.51
C GLY A 81 15.83 -3.60 -9.03
N GLU A 82 15.19 -4.66 -9.52
CA GLU A 82 15.10 -5.02 -10.93
C GLU A 82 13.97 -4.23 -11.61
N TYR A 83 14.11 -2.89 -11.60
CA TYR A 83 13.02 -1.97 -11.89
C TYR A 83 12.44 -2.11 -13.30
N ASP A 84 13.25 -2.42 -14.32
CA ASP A 84 12.74 -2.59 -15.69
C ASP A 84 11.86 -3.83 -15.82
N LEU A 85 12.29 -4.96 -15.22
CA LEU A 85 11.49 -6.19 -15.16
C LEU A 85 10.23 -5.99 -14.32
N GLY A 86 10.33 -5.29 -13.19
CA GLY A 86 9.18 -4.93 -12.37
C GLY A 86 8.15 -4.10 -13.14
N ILE A 87 8.59 -3.07 -13.88
CA ILE A 87 7.71 -2.26 -14.74
C ILE A 87 7.05 -3.13 -15.82
N GLU A 88 7.83 -3.98 -16.49
CA GLU A 88 7.31 -4.85 -17.55
C GLU A 88 6.21 -5.78 -17.03
N ILE A 89 6.50 -6.56 -15.99
CA ILE A 89 5.58 -7.55 -15.45
C ILE A 89 4.34 -6.90 -14.84
N LEU A 90 4.49 -5.81 -14.08
CA LEU A 90 3.33 -5.12 -13.50
C LEU A 90 2.48 -4.42 -14.57
N THR A 91 3.08 -3.96 -15.67
CA THR A 91 2.29 -3.43 -16.79
C THR A 91 1.51 -4.53 -17.49
N ARG A 92 2.09 -5.74 -17.63
CA ARG A 92 1.38 -6.91 -18.15
C ARG A 92 0.24 -7.34 -17.23
N HIS A 93 0.46 -7.36 -15.91
CA HIS A 93 -0.60 -7.61 -14.91
C HIS A 93 -1.80 -6.67 -15.14
N LEU A 94 -1.54 -5.37 -15.25
CA LEU A 94 -2.60 -4.37 -15.44
C LEU A 94 -3.38 -4.53 -16.75
N ALA A 95 -2.79 -5.18 -17.75
CA ALA A 95 -3.41 -5.47 -19.04
C ALA A 95 -4.22 -6.77 -19.07
N LEU A 96 -4.07 -7.65 -18.06
CA LEU A 96 -4.79 -8.92 -18.03
C LEU A 96 -6.29 -8.71 -17.80
N PRO A 97 -7.17 -9.42 -18.55
CA PRO A 97 -8.60 -9.41 -18.30
C PRO A 97 -9.02 -9.99 -16.94
N SER A 98 -8.20 -10.86 -16.35
CA SER A 98 -8.42 -11.44 -15.02
C SER A 98 -8.11 -10.46 -13.88
N ALA A 99 -7.20 -9.51 -14.10
CA ALA A 99 -6.82 -8.48 -13.13
C ALA A 99 -7.95 -7.45 -12.96
N ARG A 100 -8.93 -7.76 -12.12
CA ARG A 100 -10.12 -6.94 -11.84
C ARG A 100 -10.16 -6.33 -10.44
N TRP A 101 -9.30 -6.80 -9.54
CA TRP A 101 -9.28 -6.30 -8.17
C TRP A 101 -8.55 -4.95 -8.08
N GLU A 102 -9.34 -3.89 -7.87
CA GLU A 102 -8.88 -2.49 -7.87
C GLU A 102 -7.71 -2.22 -6.91
N GLU A 103 -7.71 -2.81 -5.71
CA GLU A 103 -6.61 -2.61 -4.75
C GLU A 103 -5.28 -3.19 -5.26
N GLU A 104 -5.29 -4.39 -5.87
CA GLU A 104 -4.08 -5.04 -6.42
C GLU A 104 -3.56 -4.32 -7.67
N ARG A 105 -4.49 -3.84 -8.50
CA ARG A 105 -4.17 -2.98 -9.64
C ARG A 105 -3.56 -1.67 -9.17
N SER A 106 -4.16 -1.00 -8.18
CA SER A 106 -3.62 0.22 -7.57
C SER A 106 -2.23 -0.03 -6.96
N ALA A 107 -2.04 -1.15 -6.25
CA ALA A 107 -0.73 -1.55 -5.73
C ALA A 107 0.32 -1.72 -6.83
N SER A 108 -0.02 -2.37 -7.95
CA SER A 108 0.86 -2.49 -9.12
C SER A 108 1.26 -1.13 -9.68
N MET A 109 0.29 -0.21 -9.80
CA MET A 109 0.57 1.16 -10.26
C MET A 109 1.51 1.92 -9.31
N ARG A 110 1.36 1.75 -7.99
CA ARG A 110 2.26 2.35 -7.00
C ARG A 110 3.67 1.76 -7.05
N LEU A 111 3.80 0.45 -7.27
CA LEU A 111 5.09 -0.22 -7.46
C LEU A 111 5.78 0.23 -8.76
N ILE A 112 5.03 0.39 -9.86
CA ILE A 112 5.55 0.98 -11.10
C ILE A 112 6.03 2.42 -10.85
N ALA A 113 5.28 3.21 -10.08
CA ALA A 113 5.70 4.55 -9.72
C ALA A 113 7.04 4.55 -8.95
N GLN A 114 7.20 3.66 -7.96
CA GLN A 114 8.45 3.50 -7.22
C GLN A 114 9.64 3.16 -8.14
N CYS A 115 9.43 2.27 -9.12
CA CYS A 115 10.45 1.95 -10.12
C CYS A 115 10.88 3.20 -10.91
N TYR A 116 9.91 4.02 -11.34
CA TYR A 116 10.24 5.26 -12.05
C TYR A 116 10.92 6.29 -11.15
N GLU A 117 10.57 6.38 -9.86
CA GLU A 117 11.29 7.24 -8.91
C GLU A 117 12.74 6.80 -8.74
N ALA A 118 12.99 5.50 -8.57
CA ALA A 118 14.33 4.94 -8.44
C ALA A 118 15.19 5.19 -9.69
N LYS A 119 14.56 5.20 -10.87
CA LYS A 119 15.18 5.57 -12.16
C LYS A 119 15.28 7.08 -12.39
N GLY A 120 14.90 7.92 -11.42
CA GLY A 120 14.95 9.39 -11.51
C GLY A 120 13.87 10.02 -12.40
N ASN A 121 12.89 9.25 -12.90
CA ASN A 121 11.82 9.75 -13.76
C ASN A 121 10.59 10.21 -12.95
N LYS A 122 10.73 11.39 -12.34
CA LYS A 122 9.68 11.99 -11.49
C LYS A 122 8.34 12.18 -12.21
N ASN A 123 8.37 12.51 -13.50
CA ASN A 123 7.15 12.73 -14.28
C ASN A 123 6.33 11.45 -14.44
N LYS A 124 6.99 10.34 -14.80
CA LYS A 124 6.31 9.04 -14.92
C LYS A 124 5.87 8.51 -13.56
N ALA A 125 6.70 8.65 -12.53
CA ALA A 125 6.33 8.29 -11.16
C ALA A 125 5.04 8.99 -10.71
N ARG A 126 4.98 10.32 -10.87
CA ARG A 126 3.79 11.11 -10.55
C ARG A 126 2.56 10.63 -11.33
N ALA A 127 2.70 10.42 -12.64
CA ALA A 127 1.60 9.96 -13.47
C ALA A 127 1.03 8.61 -12.99
N TRP A 128 1.90 7.67 -12.61
CA TRP A 128 1.48 6.37 -12.09
C TRP A 128 0.85 6.45 -10.70
N LEU A 129 1.30 7.34 -9.82
CA LEU A 129 0.65 7.56 -8.54
C LEU A 129 -0.78 8.12 -8.69
N PHE A 130 -1.00 9.04 -9.63
CA PHE A 130 -2.36 9.52 -9.92
C PHE A 130 -3.23 8.45 -10.58
N ARG A 131 -2.67 7.58 -11.42
CA ARG A 131 -3.39 6.41 -11.93
C ARG A 131 -3.80 5.47 -10.81
N ALA A 132 -2.89 5.18 -9.87
CA ALA A 132 -3.17 4.33 -8.72
C ALA A 132 -4.32 4.89 -7.86
N LEU A 133 -4.34 6.20 -7.66
CA LEU A 133 -5.44 6.89 -6.98
C LEU A 133 -6.75 6.78 -7.75
N GLY A 134 -6.72 6.99 -9.07
CA GLY A 134 -7.90 6.86 -9.93
C GLY A 134 -8.45 5.43 -10.00
N GLU A 135 -7.58 4.42 -9.85
CA GLU A 135 -7.95 3.01 -9.86
C GLU A 135 -8.61 2.56 -8.55
N CYS A 136 -8.17 3.07 -7.40
CA CYS A 136 -8.73 2.68 -6.09
C CYS A 136 -8.77 3.89 -5.14
N PRO A 137 -9.79 4.77 -5.26
CA PRO A 137 -9.86 6.02 -4.50
C PRO A 137 -10.33 5.85 -3.05
N ASP A 138 -10.83 4.67 -2.69
CA ASP A 138 -11.47 4.39 -1.41
C ASP A 138 -10.54 3.78 -0.35
N VAL A 139 -9.24 3.63 -0.68
CA VAL A 139 -8.20 3.15 0.25
C VAL A 139 -7.12 4.21 0.44
N ARG A 140 -6.37 4.16 1.55
CA ARG A 140 -5.44 5.23 1.98
C ARG A 140 -4.07 5.18 1.28
N GLU A 141 -3.69 4.00 0.83
CA GLU A 141 -2.40 3.65 0.25
C GLU A 141 -1.99 4.51 -0.95
N PRO A 142 -2.86 4.79 -1.96
CA PRO A 142 -2.50 5.69 -3.05
C PRO A 142 -2.34 7.14 -2.59
N TYR A 143 -3.12 7.60 -1.60
CA TYR A 143 -2.93 8.94 -1.04
C TYR A 143 -1.59 9.08 -0.33
N LEU A 144 -1.18 8.09 0.48
CA LEU A 144 0.13 8.11 1.13
C LEU A 144 1.26 8.13 0.09
N GLY A 145 1.12 7.41 -1.03
CA GLY A 145 2.04 7.48 -2.15
C GLY A 145 2.21 8.90 -2.71
N LEU A 146 1.11 9.59 -3.00
CA LEU A 146 1.13 10.98 -3.49
C LEU A 146 1.62 11.98 -2.43
N VAL A 147 1.30 11.77 -1.16
CA VAL A 147 1.80 12.56 -0.03
C VAL A 147 3.33 12.51 0.04
N ARG A 148 3.91 11.31 -0.03
CA ARG A 148 5.37 11.12 -0.02
C ARG A 148 6.04 11.75 -1.23
N PHE A 149 5.44 11.57 -2.41
CA PHE A 149 5.91 12.22 -3.64
C PHE A 149 5.90 13.75 -3.50
N GLY A 150 4.76 14.32 -3.08
CA GLY A 150 4.62 15.76 -2.89
C GLY A 150 5.58 16.32 -1.85
N TYR A 151 5.83 15.59 -0.77
CA TYR A 151 6.78 15.99 0.27
C TYR A 151 8.20 16.10 -0.26
N ARG A 152 8.66 15.11 -1.05
CA ARG A 152 9.98 15.15 -1.70
C ARG A 152 10.13 16.32 -2.67
N GLU A 153 9.06 16.71 -3.34
CA GLU A 153 9.05 17.85 -4.26
C GLU A 153 8.82 19.21 -3.56
N GLY A 154 8.59 19.22 -2.25
CA GLY A 154 8.21 20.43 -1.52
C GLY A 154 6.84 20.99 -1.96
N ASN A 155 5.99 20.18 -2.60
CA ASN A 155 4.67 20.57 -3.06
C ASN A 155 3.65 20.46 -1.91
N TRP A 156 3.69 21.42 -0.99
CA TRP A 156 2.83 21.46 0.19
C TRP A 156 1.32 21.45 -0.12
N PRO A 157 0.82 22.14 -1.18
CA PRO A 157 -0.58 22.00 -1.57
C PRO A 157 -1.00 20.57 -1.90
N LEU A 158 -0.17 19.83 -2.64
CA LEU A 158 -0.42 18.42 -2.96
C LEU A 158 -0.40 17.56 -1.70
N VAL A 159 0.62 17.72 -0.85
CA VAL A 159 0.74 16.98 0.41
C VAL A 159 -0.50 17.18 1.28
N TYR A 160 -0.92 18.43 1.45
CA TYR A 160 -2.08 18.76 2.27
C TYR A 160 -3.37 18.15 1.70
N ALA A 161 -3.64 18.36 0.41
CA ALA A 161 -4.87 17.87 -0.22
C ALA A 161 -4.98 16.34 -0.17
N MET A 162 -3.87 15.63 -0.44
CA MET A 162 -3.88 14.16 -0.44
C MET A 162 -3.93 13.59 0.97
N ALA A 163 -3.22 14.19 1.93
CA ALA A 163 -3.26 13.73 3.32
C ALA A 163 -4.64 13.95 3.94
N ASP A 164 -5.25 15.12 3.75
CA ASP A 164 -6.59 15.42 4.25
C ASP A 164 -7.65 14.49 3.63
N LYS A 165 -7.61 14.30 2.31
CA LYS A 165 -8.52 13.38 1.63
C LYS A 165 -8.32 11.93 2.07
N GLY A 166 -7.08 11.46 2.18
CA GLY A 166 -6.79 10.10 2.65
C GLY A 166 -7.27 9.87 4.09
N LEU A 167 -7.14 10.87 4.96
CA LEU A 167 -7.63 10.80 6.35
C LEU A 167 -9.16 10.75 6.45
N SER A 168 -9.90 11.22 5.44
CA SER A 168 -11.36 11.08 5.38
C SER A 168 -11.85 9.64 5.21
N ILE A 169 -10.96 8.72 4.80
CA ILE A 169 -11.27 7.29 4.67
C ILE A 169 -11.11 6.65 6.04
N VAL A 170 -12.21 6.26 6.68
CA VAL A 170 -12.23 5.75 8.06
C VAL A 170 -12.37 4.23 8.16
N HIS A 171 -12.76 3.55 7.08
CA HIS A 171 -12.92 2.10 7.04
C HIS A 171 -11.77 1.46 6.27
N ARG A 172 -11.11 0.53 6.94
CA ARG A 172 -10.02 -0.27 6.36
C ARG A 172 -10.58 -1.55 5.80
N THR A 173 -10.05 -1.99 4.66
CA THR A 173 -10.32 -3.33 4.11
C THR A 173 -9.62 -4.40 4.94
N ASP A 174 -10.07 -5.65 4.89
CA ASP A 174 -9.33 -6.80 5.46
C ASP A 174 -8.33 -7.41 4.46
N SER A 175 -8.03 -6.67 3.41
CA SER A 175 -7.07 -7.00 2.38
C SER A 175 -5.65 -7.13 2.94
N TYR A 176 -4.90 -8.10 2.40
CA TYR A 176 -3.48 -8.26 2.70
C TYR A 176 -2.60 -7.15 2.11
N LEU A 177 -3.16 -6.31 1.23
CA LEU A 177 -2.46 -5.17 0.61
C LEU A 177 -2.51 -3.90 1.46
N VAL A 178 -3.26 -3.92 2.57
CA VAL A 178 -3.30 -2.82 3.54
C VAL A 178 -1.90 -2.53 4.05
N GLU A 179 -1.48 -1.28 3.95
CA GLU A 179 -0.18 -0.84 4.45
C GLU A 179 -0.37 -0.24 5.84
N PRO A 180 0.18 -0.85 6.93
CA PRO A 180 -0.04 -0.38 8.29
C PRO A 180 0.31 1.10 8.50
N GLU A 181 1.30 1.60 7.76
CA GLU A 181 1.73 2.99 7.82
C GLU A 181 0.65 3.98 7.36
N SER A 182 -0.15 3.63 6.34
CA SER A 182 -1.29 4.44 5.85
C SER A 182 -2.39 4.61 6.91
N TRP A 183 -2.40 3.73 7.90
CA TRP A 183 -3.36 3.70 9.01
C TRP A 183 -2.76 4.16 10.34
N GLY A 184 -1.45 4.42 10.36
CA GLY A 184 -0.72 4.96 11.51
C GLY A 184 -0.65 6.48 11.50
N PHE A 185 0.44 7.02 12.08
CA PHE A 185 0.64 8.46 12.24
C PHE A 185 1.02 9.18 10.94
N ALA A 186 1.42 8.47 9.88
CA ALA A 186 2.12 9.07 8.74
C ALA A 186 1.30 10.15 8.03
N LEU A 187 0.04 9.87 7.66
CA LEU A 187 -0.82 10.86 6.99
C LEU A 187 -1.08 12.09 7.88
N TYR A 188 -1.27 11.89 9.18
CA TYR A 188 -1.42 13.00 10.13
C TYR A 188 -0.16 13.87 10.20
N ASP A 189 1.00 13.24 10.27
CA ASP A 189 2.28 13.96 10.34
C ASP A 189 2.56 14.77 9.06
N TYR A 190 2.35 14.18 7.88
CA TYR A 190 2.46 14.93 6.63
C TYR A 190 1.41 16.05 6.51
N ALA A 191 0.18 15.82 6.94
CA ALA A 191 -0.86 16.85 6.97
C ALA A 191 -0.46 18.01 7.89
N ALA A 192 0.11 17.73 9.06
CA ALA A 192 0.60 18.74 10.00
C ALA A 192 1.70 19.60 9.38
N LEU A 193 2.71 18.97 8.77
CA LEU A 193 3.81 19.67 8.10
C LEU A 193 3.31 20.53 6.93
N ALA A 194 2.43 19.99 6.09
CA ALA A 194 1.91 20.72 4.95
C ALA A 194 1.01 21.89 5.38
N ALA A 195 0.10 21.68 6.33
CA ALA A 195 -0.74 22.73 6.89
C ALA A 195 0.12 23.85 7.50
N TYR A 196 1.18 23.52 8.25
CA TYR A 196 2.11 24.50 8.80
C TYR A 196 2.78 25.34 7.70
N ARG A 197 3.27 24.69 6.65
CA ARG A 197 3.92 25.35 5.50
C ARG A 197 2.97 26.25 4.71
N LEU A 198 1.68 25.94 4.73
CA LEU A 198 0.62 26.74 4.10
C LEU A 198 0.05 27.83 5.04
N GLY A 199 0.56 27.97 6.26
CA GLY A 199 0.08 28.94 7.24
C GLY A 199 -1.25 28.56 7.92
N LEU A 200 -1.72 27.34 7.73
CA LEU A 200 -2.94 26.79 8.35
C LEU A 200 -2.64 26.26 9.76
N TYR A 201 -2.14 27.13 10.65
CA TYR A 201 -1.53 26.71 11.92
C TYR A 201 -2.47 25.97 12.87
N GLU A 202 -3.75 26.35 12.92
CA GLU A 202 -4.75 25.66 13.74
C GLU A 202 -4.92 24.20 13.28
N LYS A 203 -5.11 23.99 11.97
CA LYS A 203 -5.18 22.65 11.39
C LYS A 203 -3.88 21.88 11.59
N ALA A 204 -2.73 22.55 11.43
CA ALA A 204 -1.43 21.94 11.66
C ALA A 204 -1.31 21.39 13.09
N GLY A 205 -1.74 22.15 14.09
CA GLY A 205 -1.75 21.73 15.49
C GLY A 205 -2.66 20.52 15.72
N HIS A 206 -3.85 20.51 15.12
CA HIS A 206 -4.77 19.37 15.20
C HIS A 206 -4.13 18.08 14.67
N TYR A 207 -3.58 18.10 13.45
CA TYR A 207 -2.95 16.91 12.88
C TYR A 207 -1.67 16.50 13.64
N ALA A 208 -0.87 17.47 14.11
CA ALA A 208 0.34 17.18 14.88
C ALA A 208 0.02 16.44 16.18
N LEU A 209 -1.05 16.85 16.88
CA LEU A 209 -1.51 16.18 18.09
C LEU A 209 -1.95 14.75 17.80
N LYS A 210 -2.73 14.54 16.73
CA LYS A 210 -3.17 13.20 16.31
C LYS A 210 -2.00 12.29 15.95
N ALA A 211 -1.02 12.80 15.20
CA ALA A 211 0.19 12.05 14.87
C ALA A 211 0.93 11.62 16.14
N PHE A 212 1.17 12.54 17.08
CA PHE A 212 1.83 12.24 18.35
C PHE A 212 1.05 11.23 19.20
N GLN A 213 -0.29 11.34 19.28
CA GLN A 213 -1.13 10.38 20.01
C GLN A 213 -1.01 8.95 19.45
N LEU A 214 -0.83 8.80 18.14
CA LEU A 214 -0.68 7.50 17.47
C LEU A 214 0.72 6.89 17.67
N ASN A 215 1.74 7.71 17.97
CA ASN A 215 3.07 7.22 18.30
C ASN A 215 3.80 8.14 19.30
N PRO A 216 3.45 8.09 20.61
CA PRO A 216 4.01 9.01 21.61
C PRO A 216 5.51 8.82 21.89
N ALA A 217 6.06 7.66 21.51
CA ALA A 217 7.48 7.37 21.67
C ALA A 217 8.36 8.07 20.62
N ASP A 218 7.77 8.55 19.52
CA ASP A 218 8.51 9.26 18.48
C ASP A 218 8.84 10.70 18.92
N LYS A 219 10.12 10.92 19.24
CA LYS A 219 10.65 12.23 19.65
C LYS A 219 10.45 13.31 18.60
N ARG A 220 10.45 12.96 17.30
CA ARG A 220 10.24 13.92 16.21
C ARG A 220 8.79 14.40 16.18
N LEU A 221 7.81 13.51 16.40
CA LEU A 221 6.40 13.91 16.47
C LEU A 221 6.13 14.84 17.64
N LYS A 222 6.75 14.56 18.79
CA LYS A 222 6.68 15.45 19.97
C LYS A 222 7.24 16.84 19.65
N LEU A 223 8.43 16.91 19.06
CA LEU A 223 9.05 18.19 18.70
C LEU A 223 8.22 18.96 17.66
N ASN A 224 7.68 18.26 16.65
CA ASN A 224 6.78 18.86 15.67
C ASN A 224 5.54 19.49 16.33
N LEU A 225 4.91 18.77 17.26
CA LEU A 225 3.76 19.27 18.02
C LEU A 225 4.10 20.53 18.82
N GLU A 226 5.25 20.55 19.50
CA GLU A 226 5.71 21.69 20.29
C GLU A 226 5.92 22.93 19.41
N LEU A 227 6.68 22.79 18.30
CA LEU A 227 6.98 23.87 17.36
C LEU A 227 5.71 24.42 16.69
N ILE A 228 4.81 23.53 16.26
CA ILE A 228 3.57 23.93 15.60
C ILE A 228 2.63 24.63 16.59
N SER A 229 2.53 24.13 17.83
CA SER A 229 1.70 24.74 18.87
C SER A 229 2.19 26.14 19.23
N GLN A 230 3.50 26.33 19.39
CA GLN A 230 4.09 27.65 19.64
C GLN A 230 3.76 28.63 18.51
N ARG A 231 3.93 28.21 17.26
CA ARG A 231 3.63 29.05 16.10
C ARG A 231 2.15 29.42 16.00
N CYS A 232 1.26 28.50 16.37
CA CYS A 232 -0.17 28.72 16.41
C CYS A 232 -0.52 29.83 17.43
N ILE A 233 0.02 29.76 18.65
CA ILE A 233 -0.18 30.78 19.70
C ILE A 233 0.32 32.16 19.22
N GLU A 234 1.52 32.23 18.65
CA GLU A 234 2.06 33.48 18.12
C GLU A 234 1.20 34.10 17.02
N HIS A 235 0.58 33.27 16.18
CA HIS A 235 -0.30 33.73 15.11
C HIS A 235 -1.59 34.33 15.67
N PHE A 236 -2.22 33.65 16.64
CA PHE A 236 -3.41 34.17 17.32
C PHE A 236 -3.16 35.48 18.04
N ASN A 237 -2.00 35.63 18.68
CA ASN A 237 -1.65 36.86 19.42
C ASN A 237 -1.33 38.06 18.51
N LYS A 238 -1.06 37.86 17.22
CA LYS A 238 -0.78 38.92 16.24
C LYS A 238 -2.01 39.38 15.44
N GLY A 239 -3.13 38.69 15.58
CA GLY A 239 -4.38 38.97 14.87
C GLY A 239 -5.31 39.99 15.54
N TRP A 240 -4.84 40.69 16.58
CA TRP A 240 -5.56 41.71 17.34
C TRP A 240 -4.83 43.05 17.28
#